data_AF-A0A9X1HIV7-F1
#
_entry.id   AF-A0A9X1HIV7-F1
#
_cell.length_a   1.000
_cell.length_b   1.000
_cell.length_c   1.000
_cell.angle_alpha   90.00
_cell.angle_beta   90.00
_cell.angle_gamma   90.00
#
_symmetry.space_group_name_H-M   'P 1'
#
loop_
_entity.id
_entity.type
_entity.pdbx_description
1 polymer ?
#
loop_
_entity_poly.entity_id
_entity_poly.type
_entity_poly.pdbx_seq_one_letter_code
_entity_poly.pdbx_strand_id
1 'polypeptide(L)'
;MRNGTRYTASGIRHLVLFVMAVAAITAAARLNPPINLKIRGYSIIRYIIFFHQKIHHKFSIFPEIINLPPMAKLPGLTVFLLTAIFCLLTSCTSETMPDPRYDFDLQGHRGARGLLPENTIPSFLLAVDLGVNTVEFDVVVTADRRLLVSHEPWFHQNISTKPDGSPVTAEEAMDLNIYRMTSDEVLQYDVGIRGHVNFPDQQPLAVVKPLMADAIEASEAHAAERGIDPVMYN
;
A
#
# COMPACT_ATOMS: atom_id res chain seq x y z
N MET A 1 -3.69 -16.05 -2.65
CA MET A 1 -2.61 -15.56 -1.78
C MET A 1 -1.72 -14.63 -2.59
N ARG A 2 -2.01 -13.33 -2.58
CA ARG A 2 -1.09 -12.29 -3.04
C ARG A 2 -0.76 -11.48 -1.80
N ASN A 3 0.51 -11.47 -1.40
CA ASN A 3 1.00 -10.59 -0.35
C ASN A 3 0.98 -9.17 -0.93
N GLY A 4 -0.09 -8.43 -0.67
CA GLY A 4 -0.16 -7.00 -0.97
C GLY A 4 0.73 -6.26 0.02
N THR A 5 1.75 -5.58 -0.50
CA THR A 5 2.68 -4.83 0.33
C THR A 5 2.04 -3.50 0.73
N ARG A 6 1.84 -3.30 2.04
CA ARG A 6 1.32 -2.05 2.61
C ARG A 6 2.40 -0.95 2.53
N TYR A 7 2.06 0.24 2.07
CA TYR A 7 2.98 1.38 2.06
C TYR A 7 2.29 2.67 2.50
N THR A 8 2.92 3.41 3.40
CA THR A 8 2.62 4.83 3.61
C THR A 8 3.35 5.66 2.54
N ALA A 9 2.90 6.88 2.25
CA ALA A 9 3.55 7.80 1.30
C ALA A 9 5.03 8.11 1.62
N SER A 10 5.45 7.84 2.86
CA SER A 10 6.85 7.88 3.30
C SER A 10 7.70 6.76 2.66
N GLY A 11 7.15 5.55 2.48
CA GLY A 11 7.90 4.35 2.08
C GLY A 11 8.52 4.39 0.68
N ILE A 12 7.88 5.06 -0.29
CA ILE A 12 8.36 5.10 -1.68
C ILE A 12 9.60 6.00 -1.84
N ARG A 13 9.70 7.08 -1.04
CA ARG A 13 10.89 7.95 -1.03
C ARG A 13 12.13 7.25 -0.45
N HIS A 14 11.93 6.35 0.52
CA HIS A 14 13.00 5.58 1.14
C HIS A 14 13.57 4.49 0.20
N LEU A 15 12.76 3.92 -0.69
CA LEU A 15 13.20 2.92 -1.65
C LEU A 15 14.14 3.50 -2.74
N VAL A 16 13.88 4.72 -3.19
CA VAL A 16 14.76 5.42 -4.16
C VAL A 16 16.09 5.79 -3.52
N LEU A 17 16.09 6.26 -2.26
CA LEU A 17 17.33 6.49 -1.51
C LEU A 17 18.11 5.18 -1.25
N PHE A 18 17.42 4.07 -1.02
CA PHE A 18 18.04 2.75 -0.80
C PHE A 18 18.83 2.28 -2.03
N VAL A 19 18.28 2.40 -3.24
CA VAL A 19 18.97 2.01 -4.49
C VAL A 19 20.22 2.87 -4.73
N MET A 20 20.14 4.16 -4.44
CA MET A 20 21.26 5.09 -4.58
C MET A 20 22.36 4.82 -3.53
N ALA A 21 21.99 4.45 -2.30
CA ALA A 21 22.94 4.13 -1.23
C ALA A 21 23.69 2.81 -1.49
N VAL A 22 23.01 1.77 -2.00
CA VAL A 22 23.64 0.50 -2.36
C VAL A 22 24.64 0.68 -3.51
N ALA A 23 24.34 1.53 -4.49
CA ALA A 23 25.27 1.87 -5.57
C ALA A 23 26.54 2.56 -5.03
N ALA A 24 26.40 3.48 -4.06
CA ALA A 24 27.52 4.18 -3.44
C ALA A 24 28.42 3.26 -2.58
N ILE A 25 27.82 2.35 -1.80
CA ILE A 25 28.55 1.36 -0.98
C ILE A 25 29.29 0.36 -1.89
N THR A 26 28.67 -0.05 -3.01
CA THR A 26 29.29 -0.96 -3.97
C THR A 26 30.48 -0.30 -4.70
N ALA A 27 30.42 1.00 -4.97
CA ALA A 27 31.53 1.77 -5.51
C ALA A 27 32.70 1.88 -4.49
N ALA A 28 32.40 2.06 -3.20
CA ALA A 28 33.40 2.11 -2.14
C ALA A 28 34.13 0.76 -1.94
N ALA A 29 33.45 -0.37 -2.11
CA ALA A 29 34.04 -1.71 -2.00
C ALA A 29 34.98 -2.09 -3.16
N ARG A 30 34.86 -1.46 -4.34
CA ARG A 30 35.78 -1.70 -5.49
C ARG A 30 37.17 -1.09 -5.29
N LEU A 31 37.31 -0.10 -4.40
CA LEU A 31 38.57 0.63 -4.21
C LEU A 31 39.45 0.06 -3.08
N ASN A 32 38.99 -0.98 -2.39
CA ASN A 32 39.74 -1.57 -1.29
C ASN A 32 39.47 -3.09 -1.24
N PRO A 33 40.40 -3.97 -1.68
CA PRO A 33 40.19 -5.41 -1.54
C PRO A 33 40.15 -5.78 -0.04
N PRO A 34 39.33 -6.77 0.35
CA PRO A 34 39.08 -7.02 1.77
C PRO A 34 40.32 -7.59 2.46
N ILE A 35 40.54 -7.09 3.68
CA ILE A 35 41.35 -7.76 4.69
C ILE A 35 40.74 -9.16 4.90
N ASN A 36 41.58 -10.19 4.82
CA ASN A 36 41.21 -11.59 5.08
C ASN A 36 40.65 -11.75 6.50
N LEU A 37 39.33 -11.62 6.67
CA LEU A 37 38.67 -11.96 7.93
C LEU A 37 38.10 -13.38 7.82
N LYS A 38 38.83 -14.32 8.42
CA LYS A 38 38.48 -15.75 8.46
C LYS A 38 37.42 -15.96 9.57
N ILE A 39 36.15 -15.77 9.25
CA ILE A 39 35.04 -16.18 10.12
C ILE A 39 34.60 -17.58 9.70
N ARG A 40 34.57 -18.52 10.65
CA ARG A 40 34.03 -19.88 10.47
C ARG A 40 32.59 -19.81 9.97
N GLY A 41 32.27 -20.56 8.91
CA GLY A 41 30.88 -20.92 8.60
C GLY A 41 30.46 -20.75 7.15
N TYR A 42 30.29 -19.52 6.67
CA TYR A 42 29.82 -19.25 5.30
C TYR A 42 30.43 -17.95 4.77
N SER A 43 31.00 -17.99 3.56
CA SER A 43 31.72 -16.85 2.98
C SER A 43 30.74 -15.84 2.36
N ILE A 44 30.46 -14.74 3.06
CA ILE A 44 29.75 -13.53 2.56
C ILE A 44 30.32 -13.06 1.21
N ILE A 45 31.60 -13.29 0.97
CA ILE A 45 32.31 -12.94 -0.27
C ILE A 45 31.74 -13.68 -1.48
N ARG A 46 31.27 -14.94 -1.34
CA ARG A 46 30.62 -15.65 -2.46
C ARG A 46 29.25 -15.06 -2.80
N TYR A 47 28.51 -14.55 -1.81
CA TYR A 47 27.19 -13.95 -2.03
C TYR A 47 27.32 -12.60 -2.77
N ILE A 48 28.31 -11.78 -2.39
CA ILE A 48 28.58 -10.47 -3.01
C ILE A 48 29.09 -10.63 -4.46
N ILE A 49 29.96 -11.61 -4.74
CA ILE A 49 30.47 -11.87 -6.10
C ILE A 49 29.38 -12.43 -7.03
N PHE A 50 28.50 -13.31 -6.51
CA PHE A 50 27.38 -13.85 -7.29
C PHE A 50 26.33 -12.77 -7.62
N PHE A 51 26.09 -11.83 -6.69
CA PHE A 51 25.22 -10.68 -6.93
C PHE A 51 25.83 -9.70 -7.95
N HIS A 52 27.16 -9.53 -7.93
CA HIS A 52 27.89 -8.68 -8.87
C HIS A 52 27.77 -9.16 -10.33
N GLN A 53 27.88 -10.47 -10.59
CA GLN A 53 27.79 -11.01 -11.97
C GLN A 53 26.40 -10.86 -12.60
N LYS A 54 25.33 -10.80 -11.80
CA LYS A 54 23.94 -10.72 -12.30
C LYS A 54 23.47 -9.29 -12.60
N ILE A 55 24.11 -8.28 -12.00
CA ILE A 55 23.74 -6.86 -12.16
C ILE A 55 24.41 -6.21 -13.37
N HIS A 56 25.59 -6.68 -13.79
CA HIS A 56 26.31 -6.12 -14.95
C HIS A 56 25.55 -6.22 -16.28
N HIS A 57 24.57 -7.11 -16.40
CA HIS A 57 23.88 -7.29 -17.67
C HIS A 57 22.74 -6.30 -17.96
N LYS A 58 22.43 -5.34 -17.06
CA LYS A 58 21.25 -4.47 -17.21
C LYS A 58 21.44 -2.96 -17.03
N PHE A 59 22.66 -2.46 -16.82
CA PHE A 59 22.89 -1.02 -16.65
C PHE A 59 24.01 -0.51 -17.57
N SER A 60 23.68 -0.27 -18.84
CA SER A 60 24.50 0.49 -19.81
C SER A 60 23.90 1.87 -20.09
N ILE A 61 23.31 2.53 -19.08
CA ILE A 61 22.71 3.86 -19.24
C ILE A 61 23.28 4.73 -18.12
N PHE A 62 23.76 5.94 -18.47
CA PHE A 62 24.47 6.97 -17.68
C PHE A 62 26.01 6.94 -17.74
N PRO A 63 26.63 7.63 -18.72
CA PRO A 63 28.08 7.80 -18.78
C PRO A 63 28.64 8.94 -17.88
N GLU A 64 27.82 9.63 -17.08
CA GLU A 64 28.26 10.83 -16.32
C GLU A 64 28.60 10.63 -14.83
N ILE A 65 28.62 9.39 -14.30
CA ILE A 65 28.88 9.16 -12.86
C ILE A 65 30.38 8.95 -12.54
N ILE A 66 31.28 8.99 -13.53
CA ILE A 66 32.71 8.70 -13.32
C ILE A 66 33.52 9.99 -13.30
N ASN A 67 33.36 10.83 -12.28
CA ASN A 67 34.35 11.86 -11.90
C ASN A 67 34.05 12.39 -10.47
N LEU A 68 33.96 11.48 -9.50
CA LEU A 68 34.12 11.88 -8.10
C LEU A 68 35.62 11.99 -7.79
N PRO A 69 36.09 13.05 -7.11
CA PRO A 69 37.48 13.14 -6.66
C PRO A 69 37.80 11.92 -5.78
N PRO A 70 39.06 11.44 -5.75
CA PRO A 70 39.46 10.35 -4.87
C PRO A 70 39.09 10.74 -3.44
N MET A 71 38.15 10.01 -2.84
CA MET A 71 37.72 10.27 -1.46
C MET A 71 38.96 10.29 -0.56
N ALA A 72 39.24 11.44 0.03
CA ALA A 72 40.13 11.51 1.18
C ALA A 72 39.68 10.46 2.19
N LYS A 73 40.64 9.74 2.80
CA LYS A 73 40.36 8.71 3.81
C LYS A 73 39.52 9.36 4.92
N LEU A 74 38.21 9.10 4.93
CA LEU A 74 37.33 9.56 5.99
C LEU A 74 37.82 8.91 7.30
N PRO A 75 37.97 9.69 8.39
CA PRO A 75 38.42 9.13 9.66
C PRO A 75 37.41 8.07 10.13
N GLY A 76 37.88 7.04 10.83
CA GLY A 76 37.06 5.89 11.24
C GLY A 76 35.80 6.28 12.02
N LEU A 77 35.84 7.41 12.72
CA LEU A 77 34.68 7.97 13.43
C LEU A 77 33.55 8.41 12.48
N THR A 78 33.87 8.96 11.31
CA THR A 78 32.87 9.37 10.32
C THR A 78 32.20 8.17 9.66
N VAL A 79 32.96 7.12 9.36
CA VAL A 79 32.41 5.85 8.86
C VAL A 79 31.51 5.20 9.91
N PHE A 80 31.93 5.21 11.18
CA PHE A 80 31.13 4.70 12.30
C PHE A 80 29.83 5.49 12.48
N LEU A 81 29.88 6.82 12.45
CA LEU A 81 28.69 7.68 12.58
C LEU A 81 27.71 7.48 11.42
N LEU A 82 28.20 7.40 10.18
CA LEU A 82 27.35 7.13 9.00
C LEU A 82 26.71 5.73 9.07
N THR A 83 27.44 4.75 9.58
CA THR A 83 26.91 3.38 9.77
C THR A 83 25.87 3.34 10.90
N ALA A 84 26.09 4.07 11.99
CA ALA A 84 25.13 4.19 13.10
C ALA A 84 23.85 4.91 12.66
N ILE A 85 23.97 5.99 11.86
CA ILE A 85 22.83 6.69 11.25
C ILE A 85 22.09 5.77 10.29
N PHE A 86 22.79 4.99 9.46
CA PHE A 86 22.17 3.98 8.59
C PHE A 86 21.40 2.93 9.40
N CYS A 87 21.97 2.39 10.48
CA CYS A 87 21.29 1.45 11.38
C CYS A 87 20.06 2.05 12.07
N LEU A 88 20.13 3.33 12.48
CA LEU A 88 19.00 4.06 13.06
C LEU A 88 17.88 4.28 12.03
N LEU A 89 18.23 4.56 10.77
CA LEU A 89 17.26 4.72 9.68
C LEU A 89 16.66 3.38 9.22
N THR A 90 17.38 2.26 9.35
CA THR A 90 16.85 0.91 9.07
C THR A 90 16.07 0.31 10.22
N SER A 91 16.11 0.90 11.43
CA SER A 91 15.37 0.41 12.61
C SER A 91 13.86 0.73 12.56
N CYS A 92 13.41 1.51 11.57
CA CYS A 92 11.99 1.67 11.26
C CYS A 92 11.52 0.61 10.25
N THR A 93 11.71 -0.67 10.56
CA THR A 93 10.90 -1.72 9.96
C THR A 93 9.69 -1.92 10.84
N SER A 94 8.56 -1.29 10.48
CA SER A 94 7.26 -1.63 11.05
C SER A 94 6.90 -3.04 10.58
N GLU A 95 7.36 -4.06 11.32
CA GLU A 95 6.76 -5.38 11.19
C GLU A 95 5.30 -5.23 11.64
N THR A 96 4.36 -5.67 10.78
CA THR A 96 2.95 -5.79 11.13
C THR A 96 2.83 -6.82 12.23
N MET A 97 2.89 -6.38 13.47
CA MET A 97 2.61 -7.23 14.62
C MET A 97 1.13 -7.57 14.58
N PRO A 98 0.76 -8.85 14.71
CA PRO A 98 -0.63 -9.22 14.97
C PRO A 98 -1.13 -8.42 16.17
N ASP A 99 -2.37 -7.92 16.09
CA ASP A 99 -3.00 -7.32 17.26
C ASP A 99 -3.04 -8.38 18.37
N PRO A 100 -2.38 -8.15 19.53
CA PRO A 100 -2.29 -9.14 20.58
C PRO A 100 -3.65 -9.50 21.19
N ARG A 101 -4.72 -8.77 20.85
CA ARG A 101 -6.11 -9.11 21.21
C ARG A 101 -6.65 -10.33 20.47
N TYR A 102 -6.10 -10.67 19.30
CA TYR A 102 -6.65 -11.72 18.44
C TYR A 102 -5.60 -12.69 17.91
N ASP A 103 -5.85 -13.99 18.07
CA ASP A 103 -5.00 -15.06 17.52
C ASP A 103 -5.17 -15.24 16.00
N PHE A 104 -6.24 -14.68 15.41
CA PHE A 104 -6.60 -14.79 14.01
C PHE A 104 -7.14 -13.46 13.48
N ASP A 105 -6.65 -13.01 12.32
CA ASP A 105 -7.11 -11.80 11.65
C ASP A 105 -8.29 -12.11 10.71
N LEU A 106 -9.51 -11.90 11.21
CA LEU A 106 -10.75 -12.04 10.46
C LEU A 106 -11.04 -10.73 9.73
N GLN A 107 -10.78 -10.72 8.43
CA GLN A 107 -10.96 -9.53 7.61
C GLN A 107 -12.31 -9.50 6.89
N GLY A 108 -13.07 -8.42 7.07
CA GLY A 108 -14.23 -8.09 6.25
C GLY A 108 -13.77 -7.53 4.89
N HIS A 109 -13.72 -8.39 3.86
CA HIS A 109 -13.27 -8.00 2.52
C HIS A 109 -14.25 -7.03 1.84
N ARG A 110 -13.78 -5.80 1.60
CA ARG A 110 -14.58 -4.63 1.19
C ARG A 110 -15.76 -4.40 2.13
N GLY A 111 -15.51 -4.59 3.43
CA GLY A 111 -16.56 -4.71 4.45
C GLY A 111 -17.25 -6.07 4.39
N ALA A 112 -18.58 -6.05 4.38
CA ALA A 112 -19.40 -7.25 4.26
C ALA A 112 -19.97 -7.42 2.83
N ARG A 113 -19.12 -7.40 1.80
CA ARG A 113 -19.55 -7.39 0.37
C ARG A 113 -20.58 -8.46 0.00
N GLY A 114 -20.53 -9.63 0.62
CA GLY A 114 -21.50 -10.70 0.37
C GLY A 114 -22.93 -10.35 0.82
N LEU A 115 -23.08 -9.37 1.71
CA LEU A 115 -24.33 -9.02 2.39
C LEU A 115 -24.79 -7.59 2.08
N LEU A 116 -23.86 -6.64 1.90
CA LEU A 116 -24.14 -5.23 1.57
C LEU A 116 -23.20 -4.72 0.45
N PRO A 117 -23.56 -3.62 -0.24
CA PRO A 117 -22.75 -3.08 -1.33
C PRO A 117 -21.30 -2.83 -0.93
N GLU A 118 -20.36 -3.34 -1.72
CA GLU A 118 -18.93 -3.34 -1.39
C GLU A 118 -18.34 -1.94 -1.19
N ASN A 119 -17.36 -1.83 -0.29
CA ASN A 119 -16.60 -0.59 -0.10
C ASN A 119 -17.50 0.61 0.28
N THR A 120 -18.56 0.36 1.07
CA THR A 120 -19.49 1.40 1.53
C THR A 120 -19.59 1.42 3.05
N ILE A 121 -19.94 2.58 3.62
CA ILE A 121 -20.13 2.72 5.07
C ILE A 121 -21.07 1.62 5.62
N PRO A 122 -22.29 1.38 5.08
CA PRO A 122 -23.16 0.31 5.57
C PRO A 122 -22.49 -1.07 5.60
N SER A 123 -21.70 -1.41 4.57
CA SER A 123 -20.98 -2.68 4.52
C SER A 123 -19.89 -2.80 5.58
N PHE A 124 -19.26 -1.68 5.95
CA PHE A 124 -18.25 -1.63 7.02
C PHE A 124 -18.90 -1.76 8.39
N LEU A 125 -19.99 -1.03 8.64
CA LEU A 125 -20.73 -1.12 9.90
C LEU A 125 -21.23 -2.55 10.15
N LEU A 126 -21.76 -3.20 9.11
CA LEU A 126 -22.18 -4.60 9.22
C LEU A 126 -21.00 -5.54 9.48
N ALA A 127 -19.84 -5.30 8.85
CA ALA A 127 -18.66 -6.12 9.12
C ALA A 127 -18.24 -6.00 10.60
N VAL A 128 -18.24 -4.79 11.15
CA VAL A 128 -17.99 -4.54 12.58
C VAL A 128 -19.00 -5.28 13.45
N ASP A 129 -20.29 -5.20 13.13
CA ASP A 129 -21.36 -5.92 13.86
C ASP A 129 -21.20 -7.46 13.80
N LEU A 130 -20.60 -7.99 12.72
CA LEU A 130 -20.30 -9.41 12.56
C LEU A 130 -19.03 -9.86 13.29
N GLY A 131 -18.32 -8.95 13.95
CA GLY A 131 -17.15 -9.26 14.78
C GLY A 131 -15.86 -9.45 13.99
N VAL A 132 -15.73 -8.83 12.81
CA VAL A 132 -14.42 -8.73 12.15
C VAL A 132 -13.49 -7.89 13.01
N ASN A 133 -12.21 -8.25 13.06
CA ASN A 133 -11.21 -7.42 13.72
C ASN A 133 -10.47 -6.50 12.75
N THR A 134 -10.58 -6.76 11.44
CA THR A 134 -10.06 -5.89 10.39
C THR A 134 -11.14 -5.63 9.35
N VAL A 135 -11.37 -4.37 9.02
CA VAL A 135 -12.15 -3.97 7.84
C VAL A 135 -11.16 -3.76 6.69
N GLU A 136 -11.27 -4.56 5.64
CA GLU A 136 -10.44 -4.42 4.43
C GLU A 136 -11.20 -3.58 3.40
N PHE A 137 -10.49 -2.67 2.74
CA PHE A 137 -11.05 -1.87 1.65
C PHE A 137 -9.98 -1.35 0.69
N ASP A 138 -10.43 -0.97 -0.51
CA ASP A 138 -9.57 -0.46 -1.57
C ASP A 138 -9.62 1.07 -1.65
N VAL A 139 -8.51 1.73 -2.00
CA VAL A 139 -8.41 3.19 -2.09
C VAL A 139 -7.94 3.64 -3.47
N VAL A 140 -8.61 4.66 -4.01
CA VAL A 140 -8.24 5.38 -5.23
C VAL A 140 -8.16 6.89 -4.96
N VAL A 141 -7.73 7.66 -5.95
CA VAL A 141 -7.54 9.11 -5.83
C VAL A 141 -8.43 9.84 -6.82
N THR A 142 -9.12 10.89 -6.38
CA THR A 142 -9.93 11.78 -7.23
C THR A 142 -9.10 12.91 -7.85
N ALA A 143 -9.67 13.65 -8.81
CA ALA A 143 -9.01 14.78 -9.47
C ALA A 143 -8.64 15.91 -8.49
N ASP A 144 -9.48 16.13 -7.47
CA ASP A 144 -9.26 17.06 -6.36
C ASP A 144 -8.40 16.47 -5.22
N ARG A 145 -7.69 15.36 -5.49
CA ARG A 145 -6.70 14.72 -4.62
C ARG A 145 -7.25 14.23 -3.28
N ARG A 146 -8.50 13.78 -3.26
CA ARG A 146 -9.10 13.11 -2.11
C ARG A 146 -8.89 11.60 -2.22
N LEU A 147 -8.76 10.93 -1.08
CA LEU A 147 -8.72 9.47 -1.00
C LEU A 147 -10.15 8.95 -0.94
N LEU A 148 -10.54 8.17 -1.94
CA LEU A 148 -11.87 7.61 -2.08
C LEU A 148 -11.80 6.08 -1.94
N VAL A 149 -12.79 5.49 -1.28
CA VAL A 149 -12.90 4.04 -1.19
C VAL A 149 -13.52 3.49 -2.47
N SER A 150 -12.77 2.69 -3.22
CA SER A 150 -13.22 2.01 -4.45
C SER A 150 -12.23 0.95 -4.89
N HIS A 151 -12.70 -0.20 -5.35
CA HIS A 151 -11.83 -1.25 -5.89
C HIS A 151 -11.21 -0.87 -7.24
N GLU A 152 -12.03 -0.41 -8.17
CA GLU A 152 -11.56 0.05 -9.47
C GLU A 152 -11.36 1.58 -9.45
N PRO A 153 -10.38 2.11 -10.20
CA PRO A 153 -10.23 3.55 -10.44
C PRO A 153 -11.24 4.11 -11.45
N TRP A 154 -12.35 3.40 -11.69
CA TRP A 154 -13.48 3.81 -12.52
C TRP A 154 -14.81 3.26 -11.96
N PHE A 155 -15.95 3.65 -12.53
CA PHE A 155 -17.25 3.10 -12.15
C PHE A 155 -17.54 1.79 -12.88
N HIS A 156 -17.63 0.68 -12.14
CA HIS A 156 -17.80 -0.65 -12.72
C HIS A 156 -19.27 -0.94 -13.09
N GLN A 157 -19.54 -1.41 -14.31
CA GLN A 157 -20.91 -1.58 -14.84
C GLN A 157 -21.83 -2.47 -13.98
N ASN A 158 -21.26 -3.45 -13.27
CA ASN A 158 -22.05 -4.40 -12.48
C ASN A 158 -22.74 -3.78 -11.26
N ILE A 159 -22.20 -2.69 -10.72
CA ILE A 159 -22.68 -2.11 -9.45
C ILE A 159 -23.15 -0.66 -9.59
N SER A 160 -22.70 0.05 -10.62
CA SER A 160 -22.84 1.51 -10.68
C SER A 160 -24.05 2.00 -11.47
N THR A 161 -24.70 3.03 -10.95
CA THR A 161 -25.77 3.81 -11.60
C THR A 161 -25.33 5.26 -11.71
N LYS A 162 -25.53 5.86 -12.88
CA LYS A 162 -25.17 7.25 -13.18
C LYS A 162 -26.14 8.23 -12.51
N PRO A 163 -25.79 9.53 -12.41
CA PRO A 163 -26.65 10.54 -11.79
C PRO A 163 -28.01 10.71 -12.47
N ASP A 164 -28.12 10.38 -13.76
CA ASP A 164 -29.38 10.39 -14.52
C ASP A 164 -30.25 9.15 -14.27
N GLY A 165 -29.81 8.23 -13.39
CA GLY A 165 -30.49 6.99 -13.04
C GLY A 165 -30.25 5.83 -14.03
N SER A 166 -29.53 6.07 -15.13
CA SER A 166 -29.20 5.02 -16.08
C SER A 166 -28.00 4.18 -15.61
N PRO A 167 -27.91 2.89 -15.98
CA PRO A 167 -26.78 2.05 -15.59
C PRO A 167 -25.49 2.53 -16.26
N VAL A 168 -24.36 2.36 -15.57
CA VAL A 168 -23.06 2.40 -16.24
C VAL A 168 -22.94 1.18 -17.16
N THR A 169 -22.61 1.38 -18.44
CA THR A 169 -22.40 0.28 -19.39
C THR A 169 -20.95 -0.19 -19.41
N ALA A 170 -20.71 -1.39 -19.97
CA ALA A 170 -19.35 -1.93 -20.06
C ALA A 170 -18.46 -1.10 -21.01
N GLU A 171 -19.06 -0.50 -22.04
CA GLU A 171 -18.39 0.32 -23.04
C GLU A 171 -17.90 1.65 -22.45
N GLU A 172 -18.66 2.26 -21.54
CA GLU A 172 -18.30 3.56 -20.93
C GLU A 172 -17.57 3.43 -19.59
N ALA A 173 -17.60 2.26 -18.93
CA ALA A 173 -17.12 2.08 -17.56
C ALA A 173 -15.70 2.65 -17.34
N MET A 174 -14.74 2.32 -18.21
CA MET A 174 -13.35 2.79 -18.08
C MET A 174 -13.16 4.28 -18.41
N ASP A 175 -14.07 4.88 -19.18
CA ASP A 175 -14.05 6.31 -19.49
C ASP A 175 -14.51 7.14 -18.29
N LEU A 176 -15.33 6.56 -17.41
CA LEU A 176 -15.72 7.10 -16.10
C LEU A 176 -14.59 6.95 -15.07
N ASN A 177 -13.41 7.45 -15.41
CA ASN A 177 -12.19 7.38 -14.63
C ASN A 177 -12.23 8.36 -13.44
N ILE A 178 -12.20 7.81 -12.22
CA ILE A 178 -12.31 8.56 -10.96
C ILE A 178 -11.15 9.56 -10.80
N TYR A 179 -9.97 9.28 -11.33
CA TYR A 179 -8.83 10.21 -11.26
C TYR A 179 -9.05 11.51 -12.06
N ARG A 180 -10.07 11.54 -12.92
CA ARG A 180 -10.49 12.72 -13.71
C ARG A 180 -11.74 13.39 -13.16
N MET A 181 -12.31 12.90 -12.07
CA MET A 181 -13.53 13.39 -11.45
C MET A 181 -13.23 13.98 -10.07
N THR A 182 -13.89 15.07 -9.69
CA THR A 182 -13.84 15.59 -8.32
C THR A 182 -14.62 14.70 -7.37
N SER A 183 -14.31 14.79 -6.07
CA SER A 183 -15.07 14.07 -5.05
C SER A 183 -16.58 14.37 -5.10
N ASP A 184 -16.98 15.62 -5.35
CA ASP A 184 -18.40 16.00 -5.49
C ASP A 184 -19.08 15.34 -6.69
N GLU A 185 -18.39 15.21 -7.82
CA GLU A 185 -18.89 14.51 -9.02
C GLU A 185 -19.03 13.01 -8.78
N VAL A 186 -18.05 12.40 -8.10
CA VAL A 186 -18.08 10.97 -7.74
C VAL A 186 -19.26 10.66 -6.83
N LEU A 187 -19.56 11.53 -5.86
CA LEU A 187 -20.66 11.35 -4.91
C LEU A 187 -22.06 11.43 -5.56
N GLN A 188 -22.17 11.79 -6.84
CA GLN A 188 -23.44 11.75 -7.56
C GLN A 188 -23.81 10.35 -8.09
N TYR A 189 -22.88 9.40 -8.06
CA TYR A 189 -23.09 8.04 -8.57
C TYR A 189 -23.52 7.10 -7.44
N ASP A 190 -24.54 6.29 -7.72
CA ASP A 190 -24.93 5.20 -6.84
C ASP A 190 -24.14 3.93 -7.18
N VAL A 191 -23.82 3.12 -6.17
CA VAL A 191 -23.06 1.87 -6.31
C VAL A 191 -23.70 0.67 -5.61
N GLY A 192 -24.99 0.75 -5.26
CA GLY A 192 -25.63 -0.30 -4.45
C GLY A 192 -27.05 -0.68 -4.82
N ILE A 193 -27.85 0.19 -5.46
CA ILE A 193 -29.26 -0.15 -5.80
C ILE A 193 -29.37 -1.30 -6.79
N ARG A 194 -28.31 -1.57 -7.56
CA ARG A 194 -28.28 -2.61 -8.58
C ARG A 194 -28.05 -4.00 -8.00
N GLY A 195 -27.57 -4.09 -6.75
CA GLY A 195 -27.00 -5.31 -6.19
C GLY A 195 -25.80 -5.81 -7.00
N HIS A 196 -25.44 -7.09 -6.82
CA HIS A 196 -24.32 -7.68 -7.53
C HIS A 196 -24.61 -9.14 -7.92
N VAL A 197 -24.53 -9.47 -9.21
CA VAL A 197 -24.88 -10.80 -9.74
C VAL A 197 -24.13 -11.97 -9.08
N ASN A 198 -22.85 -11.78 -8.75
CA ASN A 198 -22.04 -12.79 -8.05
C ASN A 198 -22.28 -12.87 -6.52
N PHE A 199 -23.12 -12.00 -5.96
CA PHE A 199 -23.47 -11.97 -4.53
C PHE A 199 -25.00 -11.91 -4.40
N PRO A 200 -25.70 -13.02 -4.66
CA PRO A 200 -27.17 -13.04 -4.73
C PRO A 200 -27.87 -12.68 -3.41
N ASP A 201 -27.18 -12.88 -2.27
CA ASP A 201 -27.71 -12.54 -0.94
C ASP A 201 -27.42 -11.08 -0.53
N GLN A 202 -26.64 -10.34 -1.34
CA GLN A 202 -26.35 -8.93 -1.10
C GLN A 202 -27.64 -8.13 -1.18
N GLN A 203 -27.95 -7.38 -0.13
CA GLN A 203 -29.13 -6.53 -0.09
C GLN A 203 -28.89 -5.24 -0.89
N PRO A 204 -29.69 -4.95 -1.93
CA PRO A 204 -29.57 -3.69 -2.65
C PRO A 204 -29.90 -2.50 -1.76
N LEU A 205 -29.07 -1.47 -1.81
CA LEU A 205 -29.18 -0.29 -0.98
C LEU A 205 -28.66 0.93 -1.74
N ALA A 206 -29.40 2.04 -1.71
CA ALA A 206 -28.91 3.29 -2.29
C ALA A 206 -27.75 3.85 -1.47
N VAL A 207 -26.57 3.94 -2.09
CA VAL A 207 -25.32 4.28 -1.42
C VAL A 207 -24.26 4.68 -2.43
N VAL A 208 -23.32 5.52 -1.99
CA VAL A 208 -22.23 6.09 -2.79
C VAL A 208 -20.88 5.55 -2.33
N LYS A 209 -19.83 5.81 -3.14
CA LYS A 209 -18.43 5.56 -2.74
C LYS A 209 -18.02 6.61 -1.68
N PRO A 210 -17.68 6.23 -0.45
CA PRO A 210 -17.31 7.19 0.59
C PRO A 210 -15.86 7.67 0.43
N LEU A 211 -15.54 8.80 1.05
CA LEU A 211 -14.13 9.13 1.31
C LEU A 211 -13.55 8.17 2.34
N MET A 212 -12.26 7.90 2.24
CA MET A 212 -11.56 7.01 3.18
C MET A 212 -11.69 7.51 4.63
N ALA A 213 -11.60 8.82 4.84
CA ALA A 213 -11.74 9.42 6.17
C ALA A 213 -13.13 9.15 6.77
N ASP A 214 -14.19 9.41 6.01
CA ASP A 214 -15.58 9.22 6.43
C ASP A 214 -15.88 7.74 6.72
N ALA A 215 -15.31 6.82 5.94
CA ALA A 215 -15.44 5.39 6.15
C ALA A 215 -14.82 4.91 7.48
N ILE A 216 -13.61 5.38 7.77
CA ILE A 216 -12.91 5.07 9.04
C ILE A 216 -13.66 5.70 10.21
N GLU A 217 -13.99 7.00 10.13
CA GLU A 217 -14.69 7.70 11.19
C GLU A 217 -16.02 7.04 11.54
N ALA A 218 -16.82 6.68 10.53
CA ALA A 218 -18.08 5.98 10.73
C ALA A 218 -17.90 4.60 11.39
N SER A 219 -16.88 3.85 10.99
CA SER A 219 -16.60 2.51 11.52
C SER A 219 -16.14 2.57 12.99
N GLU A 220 -15.22 3.49 13.32
CA GLU A 220 -14.75 3.72 14.69
C GLU A 220 -15.89 4.21 15.60
N ALA A 221 -16.69 5.18 15.14
CA ALA A 221 -17.81 5.71 15.90
C ALA A 221 -18.84 4.61 16.19
N HIS A 222 -19.17 3.80 15.19
CA HIS A 222 -20.11 2.69 15.34
C HIS A 222 -19.62 1.60 16.29
N ALA A 223 -18.32 1.27 16.25
CA ALA A 223 -17.71 0.35 17.20
C ALA A 223 -17.80 0.89 18.63
N ALA A 224 -17.43 2.16 18.83
CA ALA A 224 -17.47 2.82 20.14
C ALA A 224 -18.89 2.89 20.72
N GLU A 225 -19.89 3.25 19.91
CA GLU A 225 -21.30 3.32 20.33
C GLU A 225 -21.85 1.97 20.82
N ARG A 226 -21.32 0.86 20.29
CA ARG A 226 -21.73 -0.51 20.64
C ARG A 226 -20.85 -1.16 21.70
N GLY A 227 -19.81 -0.48 22.16
CA GLY A 227 -18.82 -1.05 23.07
C GLY A 227 -18.02 -2.19 22.44
N ILE A 228 -17.85 -2.16 21.11
CA ILE A 228 -16.99 -3.07 20.37
C ILE A 228 -15.56 -2.50 20.40
N ASP A 229 -14.59 -3.40 20.53
CA ASP A 229 -13.17 -3.08 20.45
C ASP A 229 -12.83 -2.36 19.13
N PRO A 230 -11.90 -1.37 19.12
CA PRO A 230 -11.49 -0.70 17.89
C PRO A 230 -11.02 -1.70 16.83
N VAL A 231 -11.44 -1.51 15.57
CA VAL A 231 -11.09 -2.38 14.45
C VAL A 231 -9.83 -1.90 13.75
N MET A 232 -9.13 -2.82 13.10
CA MET A 232 -8.01 -2.50 12.21
C MET A 232 -8.49 -2.26 10.78
N TYR A 233 -7.61 -1.71 9.95
CA TYR A 233 -7.87 -1.46 8.53
C TYR A 233 -6.76 -2.03 7.64
N ASN A 234 -7.14 -2.59 6.50
CA ASN A 234 -6.22 -3.16 5.51
C ASN A 234 -6.51 -2.61 4.12
#